data_AF-A0A3M1ILV6-F1
#
_entry.id   AF-A0A3M1ILV6-F1
#
_cell.length_a   1.000
_cell.length_b   1.000
_cell.length_c   1.000
_cell.angle_alpha   90.00
_cell.angle_beta   90.00
_cell.angle_gamma   90.00
#
_symmetry.space_group_name_H-M   'P 1'
#
loop_
_entity.id
_entity.type
_entity.pdbx_description
1 polymer ?
#
loop_
_entity_poly.entity_id
_entity_poly.type
_entity_poly.pdbx_seq_one_letter_code
_entity_poly.pdbx_strand_id
1 'polypeptide(L)'
;MVAWLLLPAVLGLAEARAERWIGAGGDLTWNNPHNWVPNTVPGPNSVVYVDHEILLNVDATIGVLFLDPAASGNSMGGISPFGGRDMTLTAGILNNNGGIFRLNASGITLNPSGLGEAFLNGNGQIFMQDSAANFIKATGGVIFHDAAHTIVGSGNLLQNACGMVNNGTILAAATVLTNDLGELVMSNALVIDPGGTNNTFVNHGVLEARGAAGLELRAGVFEMGTNVVTVYGGSKLVVGGGAVLRGGRYRTLTDPPPPLPGAVARALAGLAGPGLPEGAIKPLSDAVFEGTVLDGRVVQENYRWPIIRGGLENNGVWFINSGGSTTRLWYDGTQAITGSGRIELNDSANNQIIPSNADDVLTNGPDHT
;
A
#
# COMPACT_ATOMS: atom_id res chain seq x y z
N MET A 1 -2.51 32.14 -1.02
CA MET A 1 -1.88 32.47 -2.32
C MET A 1 -0.70 31.51 -2.48
N VAL A 2 -0.96 30.33 -3.03
CA VAL A 2 0.06 29.29 -3.31
C VAL A 2 0.13 29.19 -4.82
N ALA A 3 1.33 29.33 -5.37
CA ALA A 3 1.57 29.40 -6.80
C ALA A 3 1.21 28.07 -7.46
N TRP A 4 0.14 28.09 -8.26
CA TRP A 4 -0.08 27.12 -9.33
C TRP A 4 0.99 27.34 -10.38
N LEU A 5 2.14 26.69 -10.22
CA LEU A 5 3.13 26.64 -11.29
C LEU A 5 3.54 25.19 -11.48
N LEU A 6 2.86 24.51 -12.39
CA LEU A 6 3.46 23.58 -13.34
C LEU A 6 2.60 23.63 -14.61
N LEU A 7 2.89 24.65 -15.42
CA LEU A 7 2.46 24.77 -16.81
C LEU A 7 3.05 23.60 -17.64
N PRO A 8 2.40 23.20 -18.74
CA PRO A 8 2.71 22.02 -19.58
C PRO A 8 4.13 21.95 -20.19
N ALA A 9 5.01 22.92 -19.91
CA ALA A 9 6.38 22.95 -20.41
C ALA A 9 7.31 21.91 -19.75
N VAL A 10 6.96 21.33 -18.60
CA VAL A 10 7.77 20.29 -17.93
C VAL A 10 7.44 18.87 -18.45
N LEU A 11 6.39 18.70 -19.26
CA LEU A 11 5.80 17.39 -19.53
C LEU A 11 6.12 16.74 -20.88
N GLY A 12 6.90 17.37 -21.77
CA GLY A 12 7.12 16.81 -23.13
C GLY A 12 5.83 16.64 -23.96
N LEU A 13 4.67 17.04 -23.43
CA LEU A 13 3.37 17.06 -24.10
C LEU A 13 3.31 18.29 -25.01
N ALA A 14 4.06 18.26 -26.11
CA ALA A 14 4.15 19.38 -27.05
C ALA A 14 2.81 19.78 -27.70
N GLU A 15 1.73 19.03 -27.48
CA GLU A 15 0.37 19.33 -27.95
C GLU A 15 -0.69 18.86 -26.95
N ALA A 16 -0.51 19.15 -25.65
CA ALA A 16 -1.50 18.77 -24.65
C ALA A 16 -2.86 19.43 -24.93
N ARG A 17 -3.88 18.62 -25.21
CA ARG A 17 -5.27 19.09 -25.31
C ARG A 17 -5.88 19.08 -23.92
N ALA A 18 -6.60 20.12 -23.55
CA ALA A 18 -7.32 20.16 -22.30
C ALA A 18 -8.75 19.70 -22.55
N GLU A 19 -9.14 18.58 -21.95
CA GLU A 19 -10.49 18.06 -21.99
C GLU A 19 -11.11 18.12 -20.61
N ARG A 20 -12.30 18.72 -20.53
CA ARG A 20 -13.03 18.86 -19.27
C ARG A 20 -14.34 18.09 -19.33
N TRP A 21 -14.60 17.32 -18.29
CA TRP A 21 -15.91 16.72 -18.09
C TRP A 21 -16.95 17.80 -17.80
N ILE A 22 -18.07 17.76 -18.51
CA ILE A 22 -19.22 18.65 -18.31
C ILE A 22 -20.55 17.90 -18.15
N GLY A 23 -20.58 16.58 -18.37
CA GLY A 23 -21.78 15.75 -18.20
C GLY A 23 -22.97 16.12 -19.08
N ALA A 24 -22.75 16.83 -20.20
CA ALA A 24 -23.84 17.33 -21.06
C ALA A 24 -24.44 16.27 -21.99
N GLY A 25 -23.87 15.07 -22.06
CA GLY A 25 -24.34 13.95 -22.89
C GLY A 25 -25.50 13.15 -22.30
N GLY A 26 -25.97 13.47 -21.09
CA GLY A 26 -27.12 12.82 -20.46
C GLY A 26 -26.81 11.48 -19.78
N ASP A 27 -25.53 11.11 -19.66
CA ASP A 27 -25.05 9.94 -18.95
C ASP A 27 -23.74 10.24 -18.20
N LEU A 28 -23.20 9.25 -17.48
CA LEU A 28 -21.94 9.37 -16.72
C LEU A 28 -20.76 8.70 -17.43
N THR A 29 -20.90 8.26 -18.67
CA THR A 29 -19.93 7.39 -19.33
C THR A 29 -18.77 8.16 -19.95
N TRP A 30 -17.55 7.66 -19.73
CA TRP A 30 -16.31 8.23 -20.27
C TRP A 30 -16.31 8.30 -21.80
N ASN A 31 -16.82 7.27 -22.49
CA ASN A 31 -16.73 7.17 -23.94
C ASN A 31 -17.77 8.00 -24.73
N ASN A 32 -18.67 8.73 -24.05
CA ASN A 32 -19.60 9.62 -24.72
C ASN A 32 -18.94 11.00 -24.96
N PRO A 33 -18.64 11.38 -26.22
CA PRO A 33 -17.97 12.64 -26.52
C PRO A 33 -18.76 13.86 -26.05
N HIS A 34 -20.09 13.81 -25.97
CA HIS A 34 -20.93 14.93 -25.52
C HIS A 34 -20.78 15.26 -24.04
N ASN A 35 -20.17 14.38 -23.24
CA ASN A 35 -19.84 14.67 -21.85
C ASN A 35 -18.54 15.48 -21.69
N TRP A 36 -17.79 15.71 -22.77
CA TRP A 36 -16.51 16.39 -22.73
C TRP A 36 -16.58 17.73 -23.48
N VAL A 37 -15.77 18.70 -23.07
CA VAL A 37 -15.43 19.87 -23.90
C VAL A 37 -14.00 19.67 -24.41
N PRO A 38 -13.73 19.78 -25.73
CA PRO A 38 -14.60 20.27 -26.81
C PRO A 38 -15.33 19.16 -27.60
N ASN A 39 -16.19 18.37 -26.96
CA ASN A 39 -16.93 17.24 -27.56
C ASN A 39 -16.03 16.13 -28.15
N THR A 40 -14.95 15.81 -27.46
CA THR A 40 -14.01 14.75 -27.86
C THR A 40 -13.68 13.89 -26.64
N VAL A 41 -13.72 12.57 -26.80
CA VAL A 41 -13.29 11.65 -25.75
C VAL A 41 -11.78 11.79 -25.55
N PRO A 42 -11.29 11.97 -24.31
CA PRO A 42 -9.86 12.14 -24.04
C PRO A 42 -9.02 10.96 -24.54
N GLY A 43 -7.84 11.27 -25.07
CA GLY A 43 -6.87 10.30 -25.59
C GLY A 43 -5.46 10.50 -25.02
N PRO A 44 -4.43 9.81 -25.54
CA PRO A 44 -3.12 9.68 -24.87
C PRO A 44 -2.35 10.98 -24.58
N ASN A 45 -2.69 12.08 -25.26
CA ASN A 45 -2.05 13.39 -25.06
C ASN A 45 -2.95 14.38 -24.30
N SER A 46 -4.07 13.91 -23.79
CA SER A 46 -5.08 14.72 -23.10
C SER A 46 -4.66 15.04 -21.67
N VAL A 47 -4.93 16.27 -21.27
CA VAL A 47 -4.94 16.73 -19.88
C VAL A 47 -6.40 16.80 -19.46
N VAL A 48 -6.80 15.85 -18.62
CA VAL A 48 -8.20 15.62 -18.31
C VAL A 48 -8.57 16.23 -16.97
N TYR A 49 -9.65 16.99 -16.95
CA TYR A 49 -10.23 17.58 -15.75
C TYR A 49 -11.60 16.96 -15.45
N VAL A 50 -11.74 16.40 -14.25
CA VAL A 50 -12.98 15.80 -13.75
C VAL A 50 -13.31 16.39 -12.38
N ASP A 51 -14.50 16.94 -12.26
CA ASP A 51 -15.01 17.61 -11.05
C ASP A 51 -16.35 17.00 -10.57
N HIS A 52 -16.81 15.93 -11.22
CA HIS A 52 -18.02 15.17 -10.90
C HIS A 52 -17.72 13.66 -10.86
N GLU A 53 -18.67 12.86 -10.40
CA GLU A 53 -18.57 11.41 -10.51
C GLU A 53 -18.77 10.96 -11.96
N ILE A 54 -17.88 10.10 -12.45
CA ILE A 54 -17.93 9.54 -13.79
C ILE A 54 -17.67 8.03 -13.79
N LEU A 55 -18.21 7.36 -14.81
CA LEU A 55 -18.06 5.93 -15.05
C LEU A 55 -17.03 5.69 -16.16
N LEU A 56 -15.91 5.06 -15.82
CA LEU A 56 -14.94 4.60 -16.81
C LEU A 56 -15.41 3.26 -17.40
N ASN A 57 -16.11 3.32 -18.53
CA ASN A 57 -16.71 2.14 -19.19
C ASN A 57 -15.85 1.54 -20.32
N VAL A 58 -14.69 2.14 -20.60
CA VAL A 58 -13.69 1.72 -21.58
C VAL A 58 -12.30 1.82 -20.95
N ASP A 59 -11.32 1.07 -21.45
CA ASP A 59 -9.94 1.30 -21.05
C ASP A 59 -9.51 2.67 -21.59
N ALA A 60 -8.97 3.51 -20.72
CA ALA A 60 -8.57 4.87 -21.08
C ALA A 60 -7.06 5.01 -21.04
N THR A 61 -6.50 5.64 -22.07
CA THR A 61 -5.11 6.11 -22.07
C THR A 61 -5.13 7.62 -22.26
N ILE A 62 -4.63 8.36 -21.28
CA ILE A 62 -4.57 9.82 -21.26
C ILE A 62 -3.20 10.31 -20.80
N GLY A 63 -2.91 11.60 -20.95
CA GLY A 63 -1.68 12.21 -20.46
C GLY A 63 -1.67 12.34 -18.95
N VAL A 64 -2.47 13.29 -18.47
CA VAL A 64 -2.56 13.70 -17.06
C VAL A 64 -4.02 13.69 -16.63
N LEU A 65 -4.28 13.31 -15.38
CA LEU A 65 -5.60 13.38 -14.78
C LEU A 65 -5.63 14.36 -13.61
N PHE A 66 -6.59 15.27 -13.62
CA PHE A 66 -6.96 16.15 -12.51
C PHE A 66 -8.36 15.78 -12.02
N LEU A 67 -8.46 15.32 -10.77
CA LEU A 67 -9.71 15.16 -10.04
C LEU A 67 -9.82 16.31 -9.03
N ASP A 68 -10.78 17.21 -9.21
CA ASP A 68 -10.95 18.38 -8.33
C ASP A 68 -12.44 18.72 -8.14
N PRO A 69 -13.18 17.92 -7.36
CA PRO A 69 -14.57 18.24 -7.04
C PRO A 69 -14.75 19.48 -6.18
N ALA A 70 -13.73 19.86 -5.40
CA ALA A 70 -13.80 21.03 -4.55
C ALA A 70 -13.88 22.32 -5.38
N ALA A 71 -13.20 22.38 -6.52
CA ALA A 71 -13.26 23.51 -7.44
C ALA A 71 -14.66 23.75 -8.04
N SER A 72 -15.52 22.74 -8.10
CA SER A 72 -16.91 22.86 -8.59
C SER A 72 -17.96 22.93 -7.47
N GLY A 73 -17.54 22.90 -6.19
CA GLY A 73 -18.46 22.84 -5.05
C GLY A 73 -19.16 21.50 -4.86
N ASN A 74 -18.70 20.45 -5.55
CA ASN A 74 -19.24 19.09 -5.41
C ASN A 74 -18.56 18.36 -4.26
N SER A 75 -19.33 17.56 -3.53
CA SER A 75 -18.80 16.79 -2.38
C SER A 75 -18.23 15.42 -2.75
N MET A 76 -18.41 14.93 -4.00
CA MET A 76 -18.06 13.55 -4.40
C MET A 76 -17.67 13.40 -5.88
N GLY A 77 -16.73 14.19 -6.39
CA GLY A 77 -16.15 13.92 -7.72
C GLY A 77 -15.22 12.70 -7.69
N GLY A 78 -15.22 11.93 -8.77
CA GLY A 78 -14.48 10.68 -8.78
C GLY A 78 -14.60 9.89 -10.07
N ILE A 79 -13.73 8.91 -10.22
CA ILE A 79 -13.78 7.95 -11.32
C ILE A 79 -14.07 6.59 -10.74
N SER A 80 -15.09 5.93 -11.30
CA SER A 80 -15.43 4.54 -10.99
C SER A 80 -15.33 3.72 -12.29
N PRO A 81 -14.28 2.91 -12.49
CA PRO A 81 -14.23 1.94 -13.57
C PRO A 81 -15.32 0.89 -13.43
N PHE A 82 -15.93 0.58 -14.56
CA PHE A 82 -17.01 -0.39 -14.67
C PHE A 82 -16.57 -1.59 -15.48
N GLY A 83 -16.75 -2.79 -14.93
CA GLY A 83 -16.41 -4.04 -15.63
C GLY A 83 -14.90 -4.27 -15.78
N GLY A 84 -14.10 -3.81 -14.80
CA GLY A 84 -12.65 -4.06 -14.74
C GLY A 84 -11.84 -3.30 -15.78
N ARG A 85 -12.22 -2.05 -16.06
CA ARG A 85 -11.53 -1.19 -17.04
C ARG A 85 -10.34 -0.47 -16.42
N ASP A 86 -9.24 -0.41 -17.15
CA ASP A 86 -8.00 0.17 -16.66
C ASP A 86 -7.80 1.60 -17.17
N MET A 87 -7.02 2.38 -16.42
CA MET A 87 -6.55 3.69 -16.85
C MET A 87 -5.02 3.71 -16.95
N THR A 88 -4.52 4.26 -18.05
CA THR A 88 -3.09 4.53 -18.26
C THR A 88 -2.85 6.04 -18.36
N LEU A 89 -1.92 6.57 -17.56
CA LEU A 89 -1.49 7.98 -17.57
C LEU A 89 -0.10 8.06 -18.21
N THR A 90 0.01 8.53 -19.46
CA THR A 90 1.26 8.57 -20.26
C THR A 90 2.26 9.64 -19.86
N ALA A 91 1.84 10.58 -19.01
CA ALA A 91 2.75 11.46 -18.28
C ALA A 91 3.03 10.96 -16.86
N GLY A 92 2.34 9.91 -16.41
CA GLY A 92 2.49 9.35 -15.07
C GLY A 92 1.98 10.24 -13.94
N ILE A 93 1.11 11.21 -14.21
CA ILE A 93 0.62 12.18 -13.21
C ILE A 93 -0.88 12.05 -12.97
N LEU A 94 -1.25 11.72 -11.72
CA LEU A 94 -2.58 11.86 -11.17
C LEU A 94 -2.57 12.96 -10.10
N ASN A 95 -3.32 14.03 -10.31
CA ASN A 95 -3.58 15.07 -9.31
C ASN A 95 -5.00 14.89 -8.77
N ASN A 96 -5.12 14.38 -7.56
CA ASN A 96 -6.40 14.11 -6.92
C ASN A 96 -6.60 15.05 -5.72
N ASN A 97 -7.29 16.15 -5.95
CA ASN A 97 -7.57 17.22 -4.99
C ASN A 97 -8.97 17.05 -4.40
N GLY A 98 -9.12 16.07 -3.51
CA GLY A 98 -10.35 15.81 -2.77
C GLY A 98 -11.35 14.91 -3.49
N GLY A 99 -10.97 14.33 -4.63
CA GLY A 99 -11.76 13.31 -5.32
C GLY A 99 -11.49 11.89 -4.82
N ILE A 100 -12.31 10.96 -5.31
CA ILE A 100 -12.16 9.51 -5.06
C ILE A 100 -12.00 8.78 -6.39
N PHE A 101 -10.85 8.13 -6.62
CA PHE A 101 -10.70 7.16 -7.70
C PHE A 101 -10.98 5.77 -7.14
N ARG A 102 -12.11 5.16 -7.50
CA ARG A 102 -12.48 3.82 -7.06
C ARG A 102 -11.90 2.79 -8.02
N LEU A 103 -11.30 1.71 -7.52
CA LEU A 103 -10.88 0.58 -8.34
C LEU A 103 -11.74 -0.63 -7.97
N ASN A 104 -12.24 -1.34 -8.98
CA ASN A 104 -13.06 -2.53 -8.81
C ASN A 104 -12.69 -3.59 -9.85
N ALA A 105 -11.75 -4.45 -9.47
CA ALA A 105 -11.07 -5.38 -10.38
C ALA A 105 -10.45 -4.66 -11.59
N SER A 106 -9.83 -3.51 -11.33
CA SER A 106 -9.26 -2.58 -12.33
C SER A 106 -7.98 -1.95 -11.80
N GLY A 107 -7.18 -1.32 -12.65
CA GLY A 107 -6.00 -0.62 -12.20
C GLY A 107 -5.62 0.68 -12.90
N ILE A 108 -4.62 1.31 -12.30
CA ILE A 108 -3.97 2.53 -12.77
C ILE A 108 -2.54 2.19 -13.15
N THR A 109 -2.18 2.44 -14.40
CA THR A 109 -0.80 2.39 -14.88
C THR A 109 -0.27 3.81 -15.08
N LEU A 110 0.72 4.19 -14.30
CA LEU A 110 1.46 5.44 -14.45
C LEU A 110 2.64 5.19 -15.40
N ASN A 111 2.61 5.75 -16.59
CA ASN A 111 3.66 5.57 -17.58
C ASN A 111 4.39 6.89 -17.79
N PRO A 112 5.33 7.30 -16.93
CA PRO A 112 6.01 8.59 -17.05
C PRO A 112 7.01 8.55 -18.22
N SER A 113 6.51 8.70 -19.44
CA SER A 113 7.33 8.68 -20.64
C SER A 113 8.43 9.76 -20.56
N GLY A 114 9.68 9.34 -20.35
CA GLY A 114 10.87 10.20 -20.36
C GLY A 114 11.30 10.84 -19.02
N LEU A 115 10.46 10.83 -17.97
CA LEU A 115 10.80 11.46 -16.67
C LEU A 115 11.31 10.49 -15.61
N GLY A 116 11.00 9.19 -15.74
CA GLY A 116 11.38 8.17 -14.75
C GLY A 116 10.65 8.26 -13.41
N GLU A 117 9.76 9.25 -13.24
CA GLU A 117 9.04 9.54 -12.01
C GLU A 117 7.54 9.65 -12.28
N ALA A 118 6.74 8.94 -11.49
CA ALA A 118 5.29 9.00 -11.52
C ALA A 118 4.77 9.65 -10.23
N PHE A 119 3.60 10.30 -10.29
CA PHE A 119 3.09 11.12 -9.20
C PHE A 119 1.62 10.82 -8.90
N LEU A 120 1.35 10.58 -7.61
CA LEU A 120 0.02 10.52 -7.00
C LEU A 120 -0.10 11.70 -6.04
N ASN A 121 -0.64 12.81 -6.52
CA ASN A 121 -0.64 14.10 -5.83
C ASN A 121 -2.02 14.47 -5.25
N GLY A 122 -2.01 15.45 -4.35
CA GLY A 122 -3.21 16.07 -3.82
C GLY A 122 -3.65 15.46 -2.50
N ASN A 123 -4.87 15.77 -2.07
CA ASN A 123 -5.44 15.36 -0.78
C ASN A 123 -6.64 14.40 -0.92
N GLY A 124 -6.87 13.88 -2.12
CA GLY A 124 -7.92 12.92 -2.41
C GLY A 124 -7.51 11.49 -2.07
N GLN A 125 -8.35 10.55 -2.51
CA GLN A 125 -8.19 9.14 -2.22
C GLN A 125 -8.23 8.27 -3.49
N ILE A 126 -7.39 7.23 -3.52
CA ILE A 126 -7.63 6.04 -4.34
C ILE A 126 -8.21 4.94 -3.44
N PHE A 127 -9.40 4.49 -3.77
CA PHE A 127 -10.14 3.47 -3.04
C PHE A 127 -10.14 2.16 -3.82
N MET A 128 -9.39 1.18 -3.35
CA MET A 128 -9.27 -0.13 -3.98
C MET A 128 -10.28 -1.10 -3.34
N GLN A 129 -11.39 -1.40 -4.03
CA GLN A 129 -12.40 -2.35 -3.52
C GLN A 129 -11.82 -3.74 -3.23
N ASP A 130 -12.61 -4.64 -2.66
CA ASP A 130 -12.13 -5.98 -2.32
C ASP A 130 -11.89 -6.88 -3.54
N SER A 131 -10.75 -6.68 -4.20
CA SER A 131 -10.34 -7.45 -5.37
C SER A 131 -8.83 -7.53 -5.48
N ALA A 132 -8.31 -8.76 -5.56
CA ALA A 132 -6.91 -9.02 -5.87
C ALA A 132 -6.50 -8.58 -7.29
N ALA A 133 -7.45 -8.24 -8.17
CA ALA A 133 -7.17 -7.71 -9.50
C ALA A 133 -6.96 -6.19 -9.50
N ASN A 134 -7.23 -5.49 -8.40
CA ASN A 134 -6.92 -4.07 -8.32
C ASN A 134 -5.42 -3.84 -8.39
N PHE A 135 -4.98 -2.80 -9.09
CA PHE A 135 -3.57 -2.43 -9.09
C PHE A 135 -3.28 -0.95 -9.27
N ILE A 136 -2.14 -0.52 -8.71
CA ILE A 136 -1.49 0.76 -9.01
C ILE A 136 -0.03 0.44 -9.28
N LYS A 137 0.46 0.76 -10.47
CA LYS A 137 1.88 0.55 -10.83
C LYS A 137 2.37 1.65 -11.75
N ALA A 138 3.68 1.72 -11.91
CA ALA A 138 4.31 2.41 -13.01
C ALA A 138 4.93 1.43 -14.00
N THR A 139 5.20 1.87 -15.23
CA THR A 139 5.94 1.08 -16.24
C THR A 139 7.44 0.97 -15.95
N GLY A 140 7.91 1.69 -14.92
CA GLY A 140 9.28 1.71 -14.41
C GLY A 140 9.48 2.90 -13.48
N GLY A 141 10.66 3.02 -12.88
CA GLY A 141 11.01 4.17 -12.05
C GLY A 141 10.37 4.16 -10.66
N VAL A 142 10.02 5.34 -10.16
CA VAL A 142 9.49 5.53 -8.79
C VAL A 142 8.15 6.25 -8.82
N ILE A 143 7.18 5.77 -8.04
CA ILE A 143 5.94 6.49 -7.74
C ILE A 143 6.16 7.36 -6.49
N PHE A 144 5.97 8.67 -6.61
CA PHE A 144 5.88 9.59 -5.49
C PHE A 144 4.43 9.72 -5.04
N HIS A 145 4.14 9.29 -3.82
CA HIS A 145 2.83 9.42 -3.20
C HIS A 145 2.85 10.59 -2.21
N ASP A 146 2.04 11.60 -2.50
CA ASP A 146 2.04 12.88 -1.80
C ASP A 146 1.49 12.78 -0.36
N ALA A 147 1.96 13.67 0.52
CA ALA A 147 1.75 13.58 1.97
C ALA A 147 0.28 13.66 2.41
N ALA A 148 -0.55 14.38 1.65
CA ALA A 148 -1.97 14.51 1.93
C ALA A 148 -2.83 13.44 1.23
N HIS A 149 -2.25 12.68 0.30
CA HIS A 149 -3.00 11.71 -0.50
C HIS A 149 -3.17 10.39 0.27
N THR A 150 -4.28 9.68 -0.02
CA THR A 150 -4.60 8.41 0.62
C THR A 150 -4.79 7.29 -0.41
N ILE A 151 -4.16 6.14 -0.17
CA ILE A 151 -4.49 4.87 -0.85
C ILE A 151 -5.05 3.93 0.21
N VAL A 152 -6.20 3.34 -0.07
CA VAL A 152 -6.84 2.43 0.89
C VAL A 152 -7.54 1.28 0.19
N GLY A 153 -7.52 0.11 0.81
CA GLY A 153 -8.25 -1.07 0.35
C GLY A 153 -7.37 -2.29 0.15
N SER A 154 -7.62 -3.05 -0.92
CA SER A 154 -6.92 -4.29 -1.28
C SER A 154 -6.58 -4.37 -2.76
N GLY A 155 -5.67 -5.29 -3.12
CA GLY A 155 -5.10 -5.40 -4.45
C GLY A 155 -3.58 -5.25 -4.42
N ASN A 156 -2.99 -4.76 -5.50
CA ASN A 156 -1.54 -4.76 -5.68
C ASN A 156 -0.98 -3.35 -5.92
N LEU A 157 0.01 -2.96 -5.13
CA LEU A 157 0.87 -1.83 -5.43
C LEU A 157 2.15 -2.36 -6.08
N LEU A 158 2.60 -1.65 -7.11
CA LEU A 158 3.90 -1.77 -7.79
C LEU A 158 4.08 -3.03 -8.67
N GLN A 159 3.56 -4.20 -8.28
CA GLN A 159 3.56 -5.45 -9.08
C GLN A 159 4.94 -5.84 -9.67
N ASN A 160 6.01 -5.72 -8.89
CA ASN A 160 7.40 -5.99 -9.30
C ASN A 160 7.83 -5.14 -10.52
N ALA A 161 7.25 -3.95 -10.69
CA ALA A 161 7.51 -3.09 -11.85
C ALA A 161 8.22 -1.78 -11.50
N CYS A 162 8.08 -1.26 -10.27
CA CYS A 162 8.59 0.07 -9.90
C CYS A 162 8.82 0.19 -8.38
N GLY A 163 9.58 1.20 -7.97
CA GLY A 163 9.66 1.63 -6.58
C GLY A 163 8.56 2.62 -6.18
N MET A 164 8.49 2.95 -4.90
CA MET A 164 7.60 4.01 -4.40
C MET A 164 8.24 4.77 -3.24
N VAL A 165 8.03 6.08 -3.20
CA VAL A 165 8.25 6.92 -2.03
C VAL A 165 6.88 7.29 -1.48
N ASN A 166 6.49 6.65 -0.37
CA ASN A 166 5.24 6.91 0.32
C ASN A 166 5.42 8.06 1.32
N ASN A 167 5.02 9.28 0.98
CA ASN A 167 4.86 10.36 1.97
C ASN A 167 3.44 10.42 2.53
N GLY A 168 2.46 9.86 1.82
CA GLY A 168 1.04 9.87 2.17
C GLY A 168 0.59 8.76 3.12
N THR A 169 -0.68 8.39 3.00
CA THR A 169 -1.33 7.38 3.85
C THR A 169 -1.70 6.14 3.05
N ILE A 170 -1.18 4.96 3.43
CA ILE A 170 -1.50 3.68 2.80
C ILE A 170 -2.11 2.74 3.84
N LEU A 171 -3.34 2.28 3.58
CA LEU A 171 -4.14 1.52 4.54
C LEU A 171 -4.67 0.23 3.92
N ALA A 172 -4.22 -0.92 4.45
CA ALA A 172 -4.82 -2.21 4.14
C ALA A 172 -6.11 -2.36 4.98
N ALA A 173 -7.18 -1.69 4.55
CA ALA A 173 -8.39 -1.50 5.32
C ALA A 173 -9.65 -1.62 4.46
N ALA A 174 -10.67 -2.27 5.02
CA ALA A 174 -12.03 -2.03 4.59
C ALA A 174 -12.39 -0.58 4.93
N THR A 175 -12.66 0.26 3.93
CA THR A 175 -13.31 1.55 4.20
C THR A 175 -14.65 1.57 3.53
N VAL A 176 -15.70 1.53 4.34
CA VAL A 176 -17.03 1.88 3.89
C VAL A 176 -17.07 3.39 3.68
N LEU A 177 -16.91 3.82 2.45
CA LEU A 177 -17.39 5.13 2.01
C LEU A 177 -18.73 4.92 1.28
N THR A 178 -19.81 4.85 2.08
CA THR A 178 -21.24 5.19 1.81
C THR A 178 -21.83 4.72 0.47
N ASN A 179 -22.85 3.85 0.40
CA ASN A 179 -24.23 3.93 0.92
C ASN A 179 -24.86 2.52 0.99
N ASP A 180 -25.86 2.35 1.88
CA ASP A 180 -26.84 1.25 1.99
C ASP A 180 -26.42 -0.20 1.67
N LEU A 181 -26.23 -0.99 2.76
CA LEU A 181 -26.58 -2.43 2.93
C LEU A 181 -25.48 -3.49 3.19
N GLY A 182 -24.18 -3.19 3.31
CA GLY A 182 -23.24 -4.30 3.55
C GLY A 182 -21.92 -3.91 4.20
N GLU A 183 -21.62 -4.54 5.32
CA GLU A 183 -20.28 -4.62 5.89
C GLU A 183 -19.36 -5.32 4.87
N LEU A 184 -18.52 -4.55 4.19
CA LEU A 184 -17.51 -5.13 3.29
C LEU A 184 -16.37 -5.68 4.15
N VAL A 185 -16.40 -6.98 4.44
CA VAL A 185 -15.25 -7.69 4.99
C VAL A 185 -14.25 -7.87 3.84
N MET A 186 -13.10 -7.18 3.89
CA MET A 186 -12.05 -7.42 2.89
C MET A 186 -11.49 -8.83 3.07
N SER A 187 -11.62 -9.63 2.02
CA SER A 187 -11.06 -10.98 1.94
C SER A 187 -9.71 -11.00 1.25
N ASN A 188 -9.41 -9.99 0.41
CA ASN A 188 -8.12 -9.85 -0.27
C ASN A 188 -7.20 -8.91 0.51
N ALA A 189 -5.91 -9.24 0.54
CA ALA A 189 -4.89 -8.41 1.16
C ALA A 189 -4.54 -7.20 0.28
N LEU A 190 -4.00 -6.16 0.90
CA LEU A 190 -3.19 -5.19 0.15
C LEU A 190 -1.78 -5.76 0.02
N VAL A 191 -1.30 -5.88 -1.21
CA VAL A 191 0.01 -6.41 -1.54
C VAL A 191 0.89 -5.27 -2.02
N ILE A 192 2.08 -5.11 -1.45
CA ILE A 192 3.10 -4.17 -1.93
C ILE A 192 4.28 -5.00 -2.44
N ASP A 193 4.58 -4.88 -3.72
CA ASP A 193 5.61 -5.67 -4.40
C ASP A 193 6.49 -4.74 -5.25
N PRO A 194 7.49 -4.07 -4.65
CA PRO A 194 8.43 -3.26 -5.44
C PRO A 194 9.25 -4.12 -6.40
N GLY A 195 9.44 -5.41 -6.10
CA GLY A 195 10.18 -6.35 -6.93
C GLY A 195 11.59 -6.62 -6.47
N GLY A 196 12.44 -7.19 -7.33
CA GLY A 196 13.85 -7.48 -6.99
C GLY A 196 14.69 -6.25 -6.60
N THR A 197 16.01 -6.44 -6.39
CA THR A 197 16.94 -5.48 -5.75
C THR A 197 17.06 -4.07 -6.36
N ASN A 198 16.42 -3.79 -7.50
CA ASN A 198 16.53 -2.51 -8.21
C ASN A 198 15.41 -1.53 -7.88
N ASN A 199 14.36 -1.97 -7.21
CA ASN A 199 13.24 -1.13 -6.79
C ASN A 199 13.11 -1.16 -5.26
N THR A 200 12.83 0.00 -4.69
CA THR A 200 12.68 0.18 -3.25
C THR A 200 11.32 0.78 -2.96
N PHE A 201 10.67 0.28 -1.91
CA PHE A 201 9.57 0.97 -1.25
C PHE A 201 10.12 1.75 -0.06
N VAL A 202 10.10 3.07 -0.13
CA VAL A 202 10.52 3.95 0.96
C VAL A 202 9.27 4.49 1.64
N ASN A 203 9.14 4.25 2.94
CA ASN A 203 8.03 4.75 3.73
C ASN A 203 8.44 5.97 4.54
N HIS A 204 7.87 7.13 4.21
CA HIS A 204 7.94 8.36 5.01
C HIS A 204 6.62 8.71 5.71
N GLY A 205 5.51 8.15 5.22
CA GLY A 205 4.16 8.40 5.73
C GLY A 205 3.58 7.24 6.55
N VAL A 206 2.27 7.12 6.50
CA VAL A 206 1.49 6.12 7.26
C VAL A 206 1.38 4.82 6.45
N LEU A 207 1.68 3.69 7.09
CA LEU A 207 1.47 2.35 6.55
C LEU A 207 0.83 1.45 7.61
N GLU A 208 -0.40 0.99 7.37
CA GLU A 208 -1.16 0.27 8.38
C GLU A 208 -1.94 -0.92 7.85
N ALA A 209 -1.94 -2.01 8.62
CA ALA A 209 -2.77 -3.18 8.41
C ALA A 209 -3.96 -3.15 9.37
N ARG A 210 -5.16 -2.95 8.81
CA ARG A 210 -6.40 -2.68 9.55
C ARG A 210 -7.47 -3.77 9.37
N GLY A 211 -7.52 -4.40 8.18
CA GLY A 211 -8.48 -5.45 7.85
C GLY A 211 -7.94 -6.87 8.10
N ALA A 212 -8.84 -7.85 8.21
CA ALA A 212 -8.47 -9.25 8.50
C ALA A 212 -7.59 -9.90 7.40
N ALA A 213 -7.78 -9.51 6.14
CA ALA A 213 -6.92 -9.95 5.05
C ALA A 213 -5.48 -9.42 5.17
N GLY A 214 -5.30 -8.26 5.82
CA GLY A 214 -4.02 -7.70 6.19
C GLY A 214 -3.23 -7.06 5.04
N LEU A 215 -1.96 -6.81 5.33
CA LEU A 215 -0.95 -6.26 4.44
C LEU A 215 0.08 -7.35 4.11
N GLU A 216 0.51 -7.44 2.86
CA GLU A 216 1.59 -8.32 2.42
C GLU A 216 2.69 -7.50 1.76
N LEU A 217 3.92 -7.65 2.25
CA LEU A 217 5.13 -7.06 1.66
C LEU A 217 5.85 -8.19 0.92
N ARG A 218 5.87 -8.16 -0.43
CA ARG A 218 6.51 -9.21 -1.26
C ARG A 218 7.97 -8.88 -1.51
N ALA A 219 8.57 -9.48 -2.54
CA ALA A 219 9.99 -9.34 -2.80
C ALA A 219 10.40 -7.86 -2.96
N GLY A 220 11.60 -7.54 -2.46
CA GLY A 220 12.22 -6.21 -2.58
C GLY A 220 12.57 -5.55 -1.27
N VAL A 221 13.16 -4.36 -1.38
CA VAL A 221 13.62 -3.59 -0.21
C VAL A 221 12.52 -2.65 0.26
N PHE A 222 12.21 -2.71 1.54
CA PHE A 222 11.30 -1.80 2.24
C PHE A 222 12.10 -0.97 3.23
N GLU A 223 12.36 0.29 2.90
CA GLU A 223 13.05 1.23 3.78
C GLU A 223 12.02 1.99 4.61
N MET A 224 11.88 1.61 5.87
CA MET A 224 10.91 2.23 6.78
C MET A 224 11.49 3.42 7.56
N GLY A 225 12.83 3.56 7.59
CA GLY A 225 13.50 4.64 8.31
C GLY A 225 13.16 4.63 9.80
N THR A 226 12.60 5.72 10.33
CA THR A 226 12.11 5.82 11.71
C THR A 226 10.60 5.64 11.84
N ASN A 227 9.90 5.32 10.75
CA ASN A 227 8.45 5.23 10.74
C ASN A 227 7.95 3.94 11.38
N VAL A 228 6.71 4.01 11.85
CA VAL A 228 6.01 2.88 12.48
C VAL A 228 5.06 2.26 11.47
N VAL A 229 5.20 0.95 11.25
CA VAL A 229 4.19 0.14 10.57
C VAL A 229 3.27 -0.45 11.63
N THR A 230 1.98 -0.13 11.58
CA THR A 230 1.01 -0.57 12.60
C THR A 230 0.15 -1.70 12.07
N VAL A 231 0.04 -2.78 12.85
CA VAL A 231 -0.83 -3.93 12.59
C VAL A 231 -1.86 -4.03 13.72
N TYR A 232 -3.10 -3.67 13.42
CA TYR A 232 -4.16 -3.64 14.42
C TYR A 232 -4.67 -5.04 14.79
N GLY A 233 -5.43 -5.12 15.89
CA GLY A 233 -6.07 -6.34 16.34
C GLY A 233 -6.87 -7.01 15.22
N GLY A 234 -6.76 -8.34 15.12
CA GLY A 234 -7.40 -9.13 14.06
C GLY A 234 -6.78 -9.00 12.66
N SER A 235 -5.77 -8.14 12.46
CA SER A 235 -5.06 -7.99 11.19
C SER A 235 -3.74 -8.78 11.17
N LYS A 236 -3.04 -8.71 10.03
CA LYS A 236 -1.72 -9.34 9.85
C LYS A 236 -0.85 -8.54 8.89
N LEU A 237 0.46 -8.60 9.13
CA LEU A 237 1.50 -8.21 8.18
C LEU A 237 2.22 -9.48 7.74
N VAL A 238 2.10 -9.87 6.47
CA VAL A 238 2.88 -10.96 5.89
C VAL A 238 4.16 -10.38 5.30
N VAL A 239 5.30 -10.91 5.72
CA VAL A 239 6.62 -10.52 5.17
C VAL A 239 7.06 -11.64 4.23
N GLY A 240 6.95 -11.39 2.93
CA GLY A 240 7.17 -12.36 1.88
C GLY A 240 8.62 -12.80 1.74
N GLY A 241 8.82 -13.95 1.08
CA GLY A 241 10.18 -14.40 0.76
C GLY A 241 10.88 -13.46 -0.21
N GLY A 242 12.11 -13.08 0.11
CA GLY A 242 12.86 -12.06 -0.62
C GLY A 242 12.48 -10.61 -0.27
N ALA A 243 11.54 -10.39 0.66
CA ALA A 243 11.31 -9.07 1.24
C ALA A 243 12.45 -8.73 2.22
N VAL A 244 13.01 -7.52 2.12
CA VAL A 244 14.01 -6.99 3.04
C VAL A 244 13.42 -5.80 3.77
N LEU A 245 13.10 -5.98 5.04
CA LEU A 245 12.65 -4.93 5.94
C LEU A 245 13.89 -4.23 6.50
N ARG A 246 14.18 -3.00 6.05
CA ARG A 246 15.35 -2.24 6.48
C ARG A 246 14.95 -1.12 7.42
N GLY A 247 15.42 -1.21 8.66
CA GLY A 247 15.09 -0.27 9.72
C GLY A 247 13.60 -0.28 10.09
N GLY A 248 13.14 0.80 10.72
CA GLY A 248 11.75 1.00 11.11
C GLY A 248 11.33 0.23 12.35
N ARG A 249 10.12 0.57 12.80
CA ARG A 249 9.46 -0.05 13.94
C ARG A 249 8.17 -0.71 13.48
N TYR A 250 8.00 -1.98 13.77
CA TYR A 250 6.80 -2.74 13.42
C TYR A 250 6.03 -3.04 14.70
N ARG A 251 4.83 -2.47 14.81
CA ARG A 251 4.01 -2.54 16.02
C ARG A 251 2.73 -3.32 15.76
N THR A 252 2.45 -4.28 16.62
CA THR A 252 1.15 -4.96 16.65
C THR A 252 0.33 -4.45 17.83
N LEU A 253 -0.98 -4.38 17.66
CA LEU A 253 -1.91 -3.92 18.69
C LEU A 253 -3.01 -4.96 18.90
N THR A 254 -3.58 -4.97 20.09
CA THR A 254 -4.84 -5.68 20.40
C THR A 254 -6.06 -4.87 20.02
N ASP A 255 -5.90 -3.55 19.98
CA ASP A 255 -7.00 -2.63 19.73
C ASP A 255 -7.40 -2.65 18.24
N PRO A 256 -8.70 -2.46 17.94
CA PRO A 256 -9.14 -2.21 16.58
C PRO A 256 -8.56 -0.90 16.05
N PRO A 257 -8.48 -0.72 14.72
CA PRO A 257 -8.05 0.53 14.12
C PRO A 257 -8.99 1.69 14.49
N PRO A 258 -8.50 2.93 14.63
CA PRO A 258 -9.38 4.10 14.80
C PRO A 258 -10.21 4.32 13.52
N PRO A 259 -11.38 4.99 13.59
CA PRO A 259 -12.16 5.29 12.40
C PRO A 259 -11.35 6.08 11.36
N LEU A 260 -11.63 5.84 10.08
CA LEU A 260 -10.98 6.59 9.02
C LEU A 260 -11.59 7.99 8.89
N PRO A 261 -10.79 9.03 8.59
CA PRO A 261 -11.32 10.36 8.33
C PRO A 261 -12.40 10.31 7.24
N GLY A 262 -13.59 10.82 7.53
CA GLY A 262 -14.74 10.79 6.61
C GLY A 262 -15.53 9.47 6.57
N ALA A 263 -15.14 8.44 7.30
CA ALA A 263 -15.95 7.22 7.42
C ALA A 263 -17.17 7.47 8.33
N VAL A 264 -18.34 7.02 7.87
CA VAL A 264 -19.52 6.92 8.75
C VAL A 264 -19.22 5.90 9.85
N ALA A 265 -19.26 6.35 11.11
CA ALA A 265 -18.90 5.60 12.33
C ALA A 265 -19.52 4.20 12.49
N ARG A 266 -20.54 3.84 11.69
CA ARG A 266 -21.24 2.55 11.74
C ARG A 266 -20.47 1.38 11.10
N ALA A 267 -19.48 1.63 10.25
CA ALA A 267 -18.72 0.56 9.59
C ALA A 267 -17.58 -0.04 10.43
N LEU A 268 -17.18 0.65 11.51
CA LEU A 268 -16.12 0.17 12.39
C LEU A 268 -16.63 -0.71 13.53
N ALA A 269 -17.94 -0.68 13.81
CA ALA A 269 -18.53 -1.40 14.94
C ALA A 269 -18.52 -2.94 14.78
N GLY A 270 -18.38 -3.46 13.55
CA GLY A 270 -18.22 -4.90 13.29
C GLY A 270 -16.81 -5.45 13.54
N LEU A 271 -15.80 -4.56 13.59
CA LEU A 271 -14.41 -4.90 13.91
C LEU A 271 -13.99 -4.39 15.30
N ALA A 272 -14.68 -3.41 15.87
CA ALA A 272 -14.36 -2.82 17.16
C ALA A 272 -15.08 -3.54 18.32
N GLY A 273 -14.65 -4.76 18.62
CA GLY A 273 -14.99 -5.44 19.87
C GLY A 273 -13.75 -5.55 20.78
N PRO A 274 -13.87 -5.35 22.11
CA PRO A 274 -12.80 -5.76 23.02
C PRO A 274 -12.55 -7.27 22.87
N GLY A 275 -11.30 -7.68 22.71
CA GLY A 275 -10.91 -9.10 22.64
C GLY A 275 -10.56 -9.66 21.26
N LEU A 276 -10.28 -8.82 20.25
CA LEU A 276 -9.61 -9.30 19.05
C LEU A 276 -8.24 -9.90 19.40
N PRO A 277 -7.80 -10.97 18.71
CA PRO A 277 -6.42 -11.42 18.84
C PRO A 277 -5.50 -10.27 18.42
N GLU A 278 -4.40 -10.09 19.15
CA GLU A 278 -3.36 -9.13 18.74
C GLU A 278 -2.99 -9.34 17.27
N GLY A 279 -2.81 -8.23 16.55
CA GLY A 279 -2.24 -8.24 15.21
C GLY A 279 -0.95 -9.07 15.17
N ALA A 280 -0.62 -9.63 14.01
CA ALA A 280 0.54 -10.49 13.90
C ALA A 280 1.41 -10.14 12.70
N ILE A 281 2.73 -10.10 12.92
CA ILE A 281 3.72 -10.14 11.85
C ILE A 281 4.02 -11.60 11.53
N LYS A 282 3.94 -11.98 10.25
CA LYS A 282 4.07 -13.35 9.76
C LYS A 282 5.19 -13.43 8.72
N PRO A 283 6.42 -13.72 9.14
CA PRO A 283 7.51 -13.88 8.20
C PRO A 283 7.43 -15.20 7.43
N LEU A 284 7.67 -15.13 6.12
CA LEU A 284 7.87 -16.30 5.28
C LEU A 284 9.36 -16.68 5.24
N SER A 285 9.65 -17.81 4.59
CA SER A 285 11.01 -18.23 4.27
C SER A 285 11.73 -17.16 3.46
N ASP A 286 12.99 -16.90 3.78
CA ASP A 286 13.85 -15.91 3.10
C ASP A 286 13.38 -14.44 3.25
N ALA A 287 12.44 -14.17 4.16
CA ALA A 287 12.18 -12.80 4.63
C ALA A 287 13.35 -12.30 5.48
N VAL A 288 13.81 -11.08 5.24
CA VAL A 288 14.96 -10.48 5.93
C VAL A 288 14.51 -9.32 6.81
N PHE A 289 14.89 -9.36 8.08
CA PHE A 289 14.79 -8.26 9.04
C PHE A 289 16.18 -7.65 9.20
N GLU A 290 16.38 -6.45 8.65
CA GLU A 290 17.65 -5.74 8.62
C GLU A 290 17.61 -4.51 9.56
N GLY A 291 18.10 -4.65 10.79
CA GLY A 291 18.15 -3.56 11.76
C GLY A 291 16.77 -3.04 12.20
N THR A 292 15.78 -3.93 12.30
CA THR A 292 14.39 -3.59 12.59
C THR A 292 14.09 -3.54 14.10
N VAL A 293 13.09 -2.77 14.49
CA VAL A 293 12.49 -2.82 15.83
C VAL A 293 11.12 -3.51 15.78
N LEU A 294 10.88 -4.48 16.66
CA LEU A 294 9.62 -5.21 16.78
C LEU A 294 8.94 -4.89 18.11
N ASP A 295 7.79 -4.23 18.06
CA ASP A 295 6.95 -3.91 19.20
C ASP A 295 5.68 -4.77 19.17
N GLY A 296 5.82 -6.05 19.49
CA GLY A 296 4.69 -6.95 19.71
C GLY A 296 4.86 -8.32 19.08
N ARG A 297 3.79 -8.88 18.54
CA ARG A 297 3.66 -10.30 18.20
C ARG A 297 4.15 -10.64 16.80
N VAL A 298 5.18 -11.48 16.73
CA VAL A 298 5.62 -12.18 15.52
C VAL A 298 5.25 -13.65 15.61
N VAL A 299 4.64 -14.19 14.56
CA VAL A 299 4.26 -15.60 14.45
C VAL A 299 4.96 -16.21 13.26
N GLN A 300 6.08 -16.87 13.52
CA GLN A 300 6.76 -17.71 12.55
C GLN A 300 6.10 -19.09 12.52
N GLU A 301 5.42 -19.39 11.42
CA GLU A 301 4.70 -20.64 11.23
C GLU A 301 5.63 -21.82 10.95
N ASN A 302 5.08 -23.05 10.95
CA ASN A 302 5.83 -24.26 10.65
C ASN A 302 6.51 -24.18 9.28
N TYR A 303 7.73 -24.70 9.20
CA TYR A 303 8.51 -24.77 7.97
C TYR A 303 8.81 -23.38 7.37
N ARG A 304 9.22 -22.44 8.23
CA ARG A 304 9.66 -21.09 7.87
C ARG A 304 11.09 -20.82 8.32
N TRP A 305 11.81 -20.03 7.54
CA TRP A 305 13.19 -19.59 7.83
C TRP A 305 13.48 -18.14 7.45
N PRO A 306 12.99 -17.15 8.22
CA PRO A 306 13.44 -15.77 8.09
C PRO A 306 14.88 -15.58 8.58
N ILE A 307 15.46 -14.43 8.20
CA ILE A 307 16.86 -14.07 8.40
C ILE A 307 16.94 -12.72 9.13
N ILE A 308 17.80 -12.64 10.14
CA ILE A 308 18.18 -11.39 10.82
C ILE A 308 19.52 -10.91 10.27
N ARG A 309 19.59 -9.61 9.93
CA ARG A 309 20.79 -8.87 9.53
C ARG A 309 20.83 -7.53 10.26
N GLY A 310 22.02 -6.97 10.47
CA GLY A 310 22.16 -5.63 11.06
C GLY A 310 21.55 -5.44 12.46
N GLY A 311 21.28 -6.53 13.19
CA GLY A 311 20.64 -6.56 14.50
C GLY A 311 19.11 -6.63 14.47
N LEU A 312 18.53 -6.90 15.64
CA LEU A 312 17.09 -6.90 15.89
C LEU A 312 16.82 -6.33 17.28
N GLU A 313 15.99 -5.31 17.41
CA GLU A 313 15.44 -4.92 18.71
C GLU A 313 14.05 -5.55 18.84
N ASN A 314 13.92 -6.57 19.69
CA ASN A 314 12.66 -7.23 19.97
C ASN A 314 12.13 -6.77 21.34
N ASN A 315 11.04 -6.00 21.33
CA ASN A 315 10.31 -5.55 22.52
C ASN A 315 9.01 -6.35 22.74
N GLY A 316 8.73 -7.35 21.91
CA GLY A 316 7.51 -8.15 21.95
C GLY A 316 7.79 -9.65 22.10
N VAL A 317 7.01 -10.47 21.40
CA VAL A 317 7.14 -11.93 21.44
C VAL A 317 7.23 -12.47 20.02
N TRP A 318 8.33 -13.16 19.73
CA TRP A 318 8.49 -13.91 18.49
C TRP A 318 8.27 -15.40 18.75
N PHE A 319 7.15 -15.93 18.27
CA PHE A 319 6.83 -17.35 18.37
C PHE A 319 7.43 -18.10 17.18
N ILE A 320 8.31 -19.06 17.45
CA ILE A 320 8.83 -20.03 16.49
C ILE A 320 8.04 -21.34 16.66
N ASN A 321 7.11 -21.58 15.73
CA ASN A 321 6.19 -22.72 15.82
C ASN A 321 6.59 -23.81 14.82
N SER A 322 7.10 -24.94 15.31
CA SER A 322 7.27 -26.16 14.53
C SER A 322 6.12 -27.13 14.81
N GLY A 323 5.53 -27.65 13.74
CA GLY A 323 4.54 -28.74 13.75
C GLY A 323 5.14 -30.10 13.41
N GLY A 324 6.48 -30.24 13.44
CA GLY A 324 7.20 -31.46 13.09
C GLY A 324 8.16 -31.31 11.90
N SER A 325 8.13 -30.17 11.20
CA SER A 325 9.16 -29.80 10.21
C SER A 325 10.13 -28.79 10.82
N THR A 326 11.36 -28.72 10.30
CA THR A 326 12.32 -27.75 10.80
C THR A 326 11.85 -26.32 10.54
N THR A 327 11.77 -25.53 11.62
CA THR A 327 11.47 -24.11 11.59
C THR A 327 12.67 -23.38 12.17
N ARG A 328 13.25 -22.44 11.41
CA ARG A 328 14.57 -21.86 11.74
C ARG A 328 14.50 -20.35 11.82
N LEU A 329 15.21 -19.74 12.75
CA LEU A 329 15.55 -18.32 12.67
C LEU A 329 17.02 -18.23 12.31
N TRP A 330 17.33 -17.69 11.13
CA TRP A 330 18.70 -17.49 10.68
C TRP A 330 19.21 -16.13 11.15
N TYR A 331 20.49 -16.06 11.46
CA TYR A 331 21.21 -14.80 11.58
C TYR A 331 22.42 -14.84 10.64
N ASP A 332 22.69 -13.74 9.95
CA ASP A 332 23.71 -13.65 8.91
C ASP A 332 24.79 -12.64 9.31
N GLY A 333 25.98 -13.12 9.66
CA GLY A 333 27.04 -12.33 10.29
C GLY A 333 26.92 -12.25 11.82
N THR A 334 27.80 -11.49 12.46
CA THR A 334 27.68 -11.18 13.89
C THR A 334 26.44 -10.33 14.15
N GLN A 335 25.48 -10.88 14.88
CA GLN A 335 24.20 -10.23 15.18
C GLN A 335 24.01 -10.03 16.70
N ALA A 336 23.20 -9.04 17.05
CA ALA A 336 22.70 -8.84 18.39
C ALA A 336 21.17 -8.79 18.36
N ILE A 337 20.52 -9.47 19.31
CA ILE A 337 19.09 -9.33 19.59
C ILE A 337 18.97 -8.60 20.92
N THR A 338 18.39 -7.40 20.89
CA THR A 338 18.21 -6.52 22.06
C THR A 338 16.73 -6.26 22.32
N GLY A 339 16.42 -5.38 23.28
CA GLY A 339 15.05 -5.05 23.67
C GLY A 339 14.58 -5.88 24.86
N SER A 340 13.38 -5.58 25.35
CA SER A 340 12.79 -6.20 26.54
C SER A 340 11.90 -7.41 26.23
N GLY A 341 11.84 -7.81 24.96
CA GLY A 341 10.99 -8.89 24.47
C GLY A 341 11.64 -10.27 24.64
N ARG A 342 11.03 -11.25 23.97
CA ARG A 342 11.51 -12.63 23.98
C ARG A 342 11.25 -13.40 22.70
N ILE A 343 12.01 -14.47 22.49
CA ILE A 343 11.77 -15.47 21.45
C ILE A 343 11.26 -16.75 22.11
N GLU A 344 10.06 -17.20 21.74
CA GLU A 344 9.47 -18.43 22.24
C GLU A 344 9.54 -19.56 21.21
N LEU A 345 10.24 -20.63 21.55
CA LEU A 345 10.24 -21.88 20.78
C LEU A 345 9.13 -22.77 21.34
N ASN A 346 8.21 -23.26 20.50
CA ASN A 346 7.24 -24.25 20.97
C ASN A 346 7.91 -25.59 21.32
N ASP A 347 7.16 -26.52 21.92
CA ASP A 347 7.66 -27.84 22.36
C ASP A 347 7.93 -28.77 21.17
N SER A 348 8.94 -28.43 20.38
CA SER A 348 9.39 -29.17 19.21
C SER A 348 10.91 -29.08 19.08
N ALA A 349 11.57 -30.23 19.02
CA ALA A 349 13.02 -30.32 18.79
C ALA A 349 13.48 -29.79 17.42
N ASN A 350 12.52 -29.45 16.55
CA ASN A 350 12.76 -28.94 15.20
C ASN A 350 12.79 -27.41 15.12
N ASN A 351 12.60 -26.70 16.24
CA ASN A 351 12.86 -25.26 16.30
C ASN A 351 14.36 -25.03 16.41
N GLN A 352 14.89 -24.09 15.62
CA GLN A 352 16.31 -23.79 15.60
C GLN A 352 16.55 -22.28 15.48
N ILE A 353 17.55 -21.78 16.17
CA ILE A 353 18.13 -20.44 15.94
C ILE A 353 19.58 -20.71 15.52
N ILE A 354 19.94 -20.39 14.28
CA ILE A 354 21.20 -20.86 13.69
C ILE A 354 21.93 -19.77 12.90
N PRO A 355 23.27 -19.83 12.86
CA PRO A 355 24.06 -18.92 12.05
C PRO A 355 24.00 -19.27 10.56
N SER A 356 24.32 -18.29 9.72
CA SER A 356 24.51 -18.50 8.28
C SER A 356 25.89 -19.08 7.97
N ASN A 357 26.90 -18.74 8.77
CA ASN A 357 28.27 -19.25 8.67
C ASN A 357 28.80 -19.70 10.04
N ALA A 358 29.76 -20.64 10.05
CA ALA A 358 30.28 -21.22 11.30
C ALA A 358 30.91 -20.19 12.27
N ASP A 359 31.39 -19.07 11.75
CA ASP A 359 32.05 -18.01 12.54
C ASP A 359 31.07 -16.91 12.99
N ASP A 360 29.80 -16.98 12.60
CA ASP A 360 28.81 -15.98 13.01
C ASP A 360 28.48 -16.14 14.50
N VAL A 361 28.34 -15.01 15.20
CA VAL A 361 28.05 -14.95 16.63
C VAL A 361 26.72 -14.26 16.84
N LEU A 362 25.83 -14.89 17.61
CA LEU A 362 24.60 -14.27 18.09
C LEU A 362 24.77 -13.83 19.55
N THR A 363 24.61 -12.53 19.79
CA THR A 363 24.56 -11.97 21.14
C THR A 363 23.11 -11.80 21.57
N ASN A 364 22.72 -12.46 22.67
CA ASN A 364 21.47 -12.16 23.36
C ASN A 364 21.70 -10.98 24.30
N GLY A 365 20.96 -9.89 24.13
CA GLY A 365 21.03 -8.70 24.96
C GLY A 365 20.61 -8.99 26.41
N PRO A 366 21.05 -8.16 27.38
CA PRO A 366 20.84 -8.43 28.81
C PRO A 366 19.37 -8.47 29.23
N ASP A 367 18.50 -7.73 28.53
CA ASP A 367 17.07 -7.63 28.84
C ASP A 367 16.19 -8.49 27.92
N HIS A 368 16.79 -9.14 26.91
CA HIS A 368 16.07 -9.99 25.96
C HIS A 368 16.09 -11.45 26.43
N THR A 369 14.95 -12.15 26.32
CA THR A 369 14.81 -13.56 26.79
C THR A 369 14.71 -14.56 25.66
#